data_AF-A0A927U870-F1
#
_entry.id   AF-A0A927U870-F1
#
_cell.length_a   1.000
_cell.length_b   1.000
_cell.length_c   1.000
_cell.angle_alpha   90.00
_cell.angle_beta   90.00
_cell.angle_gamma   90.00
#
_symmetry.space_group_name_H-M   'P 1'
#
loop_
_entity.id
_entity.type
_entity.pdbx_description
1 polymer ?
#
loop_
_entity_poly.entity_id
_entity_poly.type
_entity_poly.pdbx_seq_one_letter_code
_entity_poly.pdbx_strand_id
1 'polypeptide(L)' 'MKKRKTLYWEHLGIVSENDYATKNFKKLQMYEKNGYYLGTNLIITMESDMVMLDIKNVEEKIKELLL' A
#
# COMPACT_ATOMS: atom_id res chain seq x y z
N MET A 1 -0.80 -4.47 28.19
CA MET A 1 -1.59 -5.23 27.20
C MET A 1 -1.15 -4.80 25.80
N LYS A 2 -0.54 -5.69 24.99
CA LYS A 2 -0.37 -5.42 23.55
C LYS A 2 -1.73 -5.61 22.88
N LYS A 3 -2.28 -4.55 22.28
CA LYS A 3 -3.48 -4.68 21.44
C LYS A 3 -3.09 -5.42 20.15
N ARG A 4 -3.98 -6.27 19.63
CA ARG A 4 -3.79 -6.84 18.29
C ARG A 4 -3.80 -5.69 17.28
N LYS A 5 -2.77 -5.62 16.44
CA LYS A 5 -2.67 -4.69 15.33
C LYS A 5 -2.74 -5.50 14.03
N THR A 6 -3.70 -5.16 13.17
CA THR A 6 -3.83 -5.76 11.83
C THR A 6 -3.34 -4.73 10.82
N LEU A 7 -2.48 -5.15 9.92
CA LEU A 7 -1.94 -4.35 8.84
C LEU A 7 -2.33 -4.99 7.52
N TYR A 8 -2.90 -4.20 6.62
CA TYR A 8 -3.21 -4.62 5.26
C TYR A 8 -2.07 -4.19 4.33
N TRP A 9 -1.73 -5.02 3.36
CA TRP A 9 -0.76 -4.69 2.32
C TRP A 9 -1.37 -4.99 0.96
N GLU A 10 -1.32 -4.01 0.07
CA GLU A 10 -1.77 -4.13 -1.31
C GLU A 10 -0.63 -3.71 -2.27
N HIS A 11 -0.47 -4.47 -3.35
CA HIS A 11 0.43 -4.15 -4.44
C HIS A 11 -0.37 -3.71 -5.67
N LEU A 12 -0.25 -2.44 -6.05
CA LEU A 12 -0.85 -1.89 -7.26
C LEU A 12 0.27 -1.92 -8.30
N GLY A 13 0.24 -2.84 -9.25
CA GLY A 13 1.34 -3.14 -10.18
C GLY A 13 1.85 -1.95 -11.02
N ILE A 14 1.88 -2.08 -12.35
CA ILE A 14 2.50 -1.05 -13.20
C ILE A 14 1.60 0.19 -13.29
N VAL A 15 1.95 1.26 -12.56
CA VAL A 15 1.20 2.52 -12.54
C VAL A 15 1.57 3.50 -13.66
N SER A 16 2.50 3.14 -14.55
CA SER A 16 2.78 3.94 -15.75
C SER A 16 1.67 3.84 -16.80
N GLU A 17 0.81 2.81 -16.73
CA GLU A 17 -0.40 2.73 -17.54
C GLU A 17 -1.52 3.64 -17.01
N ASN A 18 -1.94 4.63 -17.79
CA ASN A 18 -2.89 5.67 -17.33
C ASN A 18 -4.23 5.11 -16.84
N ASP A 19 -4.80 4.15 -17.57
CA ASP A 19 -6.06 3.51 -17.20
C ASP A 19 -5.92 2.70 -15.90
N TYR A 20 -4.77 2.04 -15.72
CA TYR A 20 -4.46 1.29 -14.51
C TYR A 20 -4.28 2.23 -13.32
N ALA A 21 -3.52 3.31 -13.48
CA ALA A 21 -3.34 4.33 -12.46
C ALA A 21 -4.68 4.95 -12.03
N THR A 22 -5.54 5.30 -12.99
CA THR A 22 -6.85 5.89 -12.72
C THR A 22 -7.77 4.95 -11.95
N LYS A 23 -7.78 3.65 -12.29
CA LYS A 23 -8.55 2.63 -11.55
C LYS A 23 -8.03 2.47 -10.12
N ASN A 24 -6.71 2.42 -9.95
CA ASN A 24 -6.10 2.28 -8.63
C ASN A 24 -6.26 3.52 -7.76
N PHE A 25 -6.26 4.72 -8.35
CA PHE A 25 -6.58 5.95 -7.64
C PHE A 25 -8.00 5.91 -7.03
N LYS A 26 -9.00 5.41 -7.79
CA LYS A 26 -10.35 5.19 -7.25
C LYS A 26 -10.35 4.18 -6.10
N LYS A 27 -9.51 3.14 -6.19
CA LYS A 27 -9.33 2.13 -5.13
C LYS A 27 -8.77 2.75 -3.85
N LEU A 28 -7.75 3.61 -3.96
CA LEU A 28 -7.17 4.34 -2.83
C LEU A 28 -8.20 5.22 -2.12
N GLN A 29 -9.01 5.96 -2.88
CA GLN A 29 -10.11 6.74 -2.29
C GLN A 29 -11.14 5.86 -1.58
N MET A 30 -11.45 4.67 -2.14
CA MET A 30 -12.36 3.72 -1.51
C MET A 30 -11.77 3.20 -0.19
N TYR A 31 -10.49 2.86 -0.16
CA TYR A 31 -9.79 2.43 1.05
C TYR A 31 -9.90 3.49 2.16
N GLU A 32 -9.56 4.73 1.86
CA GLU A 32 -9.62 5.82 2.84
C GLU A 32 -11.04 6.05 3.37
N LYS A 33 -12.04 6.05 2.48
CA LYS A 33 -13.47 6.15 2.87
C LYS A 33 -13.95 5.01 3.77
N ASN A 34 -13.30 3.84 3.71
CA ASN A 34 -13.64 2.66 4.50
C ASN A 34 -12.69 2.46 5.70
N GLY A 35 -11.89 3.46 6.07
CA GLY A 35 -11.04 3.40 7.27
C GLY A 35 -9.71 2.67 7.07
N TYR A 36 -9.30 2.43 5.82
CA TYR A 36 -7.97 1.93 5.48
C TYR A 36 -7.06 3.10 5.11
N TYR A 37 -6.26 3.52 6.07
CA TYR A 37 -5.37 4.67 5.97
C TYR A 37 -3.94 4.23 5.70
N LEU A 38 -3.41 4.76 4.60
CA LEU A 38 -2.01 4.64 4.20
C LEU A 38 -1.07 5.03 5.34
N GLY A 39 -0.10 4.17 5.66
CA GLY A 39 0.85 4.41 6.75
C GLY A 39 0.29 4.22 8.16
N THR A 40 -0.97 3.82 8.32
CA THR A 40 -1.56 3.50 9.64
C THR A 40 -1.90 2.02 9.76
N ASN A 41 -2.81 1.57 8.90
CA ASN A 41 -3.29 0.18 8.83
C ASN A 41 -3.26 -0.35 7.38
N LEU A 42 -2.76 0.43 6.42
CA LEU A 42 -2.57 0.04 5.03
C LEU A 42 -1.17 0.40 4.53
N ILE A 43 -0.47 -0.57 3.95
CA ILE A 43 0.71 -0.38 3.11
C ILE A 43 0.27 -0.51 1.66
N ILE A 44 0.69 0.44 0.81
CA ILE A 44 0.60 0.33 -0.63
C ILE A 44 2.00 0.27 -1.21
N THR A 45 2.17 -0.59 -2.20
CA THR A 45 3.37 -0.65 -3.03
C THR A 45 2.98 -0.52 -4.48
N MET A 46 3.86 0.10 -5.27
CA MET A 46 3.63 0.38 -6.67
C MET A 46 4.90 0.15 -7.48
N GLU A 47 4.73 -0.22 -8.74
CA GLU A 47 5.84 -0.32 -9.69
C GLU A 47 5.54 0.46 -10.97
N SER A 48 6.56 0.70 -11.76
CA SER A 48 6.44 1.25 -13.11
C SER A 48 7.40 0.51 -14.04
N ASP A 49 7.34 0.85 -15.31
CA ASP A 49 8.32 0.41 -16.32
C ASP A 49 9.77 0.75 -15.96
N MET A 50 10.00 1.76 -15.12
CA MET A 50 11.34 2.19 -14.69
C MET A 50 11.67 1.89 -13.22
N VAL A 51 10.68 1.57 -12.40
CA VAL A 51 10.83 1.40 -10.95
C VAL A 51 10.22 0.08 -10.52
N MET A 52 11.05 -0.87 -10.11
CA MET A 52 10.61 -2.18 -9.61
C MET A 52 10.17 -2.11 -8.14
N LEU A 53 9.35 -3.08 -7.74
CA LEU A 53 9.01 -3.29 -6.33
C LEU A 53 10.25 -3.62 -5.49
N ASP A 54 10.52 -2.79 -4.47
CA ASP A 54 11.53 -3.08 -3.46
C ASP A 54 10.90 -3.78 -2.25
N ILE A 55 11.00 -5.11 -2.21
CA ILE A 55 10.45 -5.92 -1.11
C ILE A 55 11.12 -5.63 0.24
N LYS A 56 12.40 -5.21 0.26
CA LYS A 56 13.09 -4.90 1.52
C LYS A 56 12.47 -3.68 2.18
N ASN A 57 12.15 -2.66 1.38
CA ASN A 57 11.45 -1.49 1.86
C ASN A 57 10.07 -1.81 2.43
N VAL A 58 9.37 -2.81 1.86
CA VAL A 58 8.08 -3.29 2.39
C VAL A 58 8.27 -3.93 3.77
N GLU A 59 9.24 -4.83 3.91
CA GLU A 59 9.52 -5.49 5.19
C GLU A 59 9.89 -4.48 6.28
N GLU A 60 10.65 -3.44 5.94
CA GLU A 60 10.99 -2.34 6.85
C GLU A 60 9.74 -1.58 7.29
N LYS A 61 8.85 -1.21 6.37
CA LYS A 61 7.56 -0.58 6.68
C LYS A 61 6.69 -1.45 7.58
N ILE A 62 6.63 -2.76 7.32
CA ILE A 62 5.86 -3.70 8.15
C ILE A 62 6.42 -3.73 9.58
N LYS A 63 7.75 -3.79 9.73
CA LYS A 63 8.40 -3.76 11.05
C LYS A 63 8.09 -2.45 11.77
N GLU A 64 8.25 -1.31 11.12
CA GLU A 64 7.95 0.01 11.70
C GLU A 64 6.48 0.13 12.13
N LEU A 65 5.56 -0.41 11.34
CA LEU A 65 4.13 -0.31 11.62
C LEU A 65 3.62 -1.36 12.61
N LEU A 66 4.31 -2.46 12.88
CA LEU A 66 3.83 -3.52 13.80
C LEU A 66 4.57 -3.59 15.14
N LEU A 67 5.74 -2.94 15.26
CA LEU A 67 6.51 -2.86 16.50
C LEU A 67 6.02 -1.72 17.41
#